data_AF-A0A1D2MJZ2-F1
#
_entry.id   AF-A0A1D2MJZ2-F1
#
_cell.length_a   1.000
_cell.length_b   1.000
_cell.length_c   1.000
_cell.angle_alpha   90.00
_cell.angle_beta   90.00
_cell.angle_gamma   90.00
#
_symmetry.space_group_name_H-M   'P 1'
#
loop_
_entity.id
_entity.type
_entity.pdbx_description
1 polymer ?
#
loop_
_entity_poly.entity_id
_entity_poly.type
_entity_poly.pdbx_seq_one_letter_code
_entity_poly.pdbx_strand_id
1 'polypeptide(L)'
;MNSLLFSIGIFVTLLISTIQCLDLERAKEQPCFNIKRTVPLNTDDWMPDTKQCIHPMSRLDLYRAAADLLQKDPAEISESELDNACILYKSKNETYVTEGFGGRTREYTVNSKDNTMREYTIRPLKGEGYSGTVYTTFTDYKTFYFTTSCLDDGQMTWGVASITPTLPRLTVRLIQAYALSLGFKSEFFTELNYDQCNIQKDI
;
A
#
# COMPACT_ATOMS: atom_id res chain seq x y z
N MET A 1 -36.31 -11.64 59.93
CA MET A 1 -36.70 -10.92 58.71
C MET A 1 -35.59 -9.92 58.40
N ASN A 2 -34.53 -10.40 57.74
CA ASN A 2 -34.31 -10.38 56.28
C ASN A 2 -33.76 -9.04 55.79
N SER A 3 -32.42 -9.00 55.83
CA SER A 3 -31.48 -8.39 54.89
C SER A 3 -32.07 -7.81 53.60
N LEU A 4 -31.57 -6.64 53.20
CA LEU A 4 -31.38 -6.26 51.79
C LEU A 4 -30.39 -5.09 51.72
N LEU A 5 -29.09 -5.43 51.81
CA LEU A 5 -28.00 -4.59 51.35
C LEU A 5 -27.97 -4.68 49.81
N PHE A 6 -28.41 -3.63 49.14
CA PHE A 6 -28.25 -3.48 47.69
C PHE A 6 -26.79 -3.14 47.37
N SER A 7 -26.02 -4.16 46.98
CA SER A 7 -24.70 -3.97 46.37
C SER A 7 -24.90 -3.41 44.95
N ILE A 8 -24.70 -2.10 44.77
CA ILE A 8 -24.58 -1.48 43.45
C ILE A 8 -23.20 -1.89 42.90
N GLY A 9 -23.17 -3.00 42.18
CA GLY A 9 -22.00 -3.41 41.40
C GLY A 9 -21.85 -2.49 40.20
N ILE A 10 -20.96 -1.50 40.30
CA ILE A 10 -20.51 -0.70 39.17
C ILE A 10 -19.66 -1.61 38.29
N PHE A 11 -20.28 -2.22 37.27
CA PHE A 11 -19.56 -2.88 36.18
C PHE A 11 -18.88 -1.78 35.34
N VAL A 12 -17.65 -1.42 35.70
CA VAL A 12 -16.77 -0.64 34.83
C VAL A 12 -16.32 -1.61 33.73
N THR A 13 -17.08 -1.69 32.64
CA THR A 13 -16.57 -2.24 31.39
C THR A 13 -15.49 -1.31 30.89
N LEU A 14 -14.25 -1.60 31.30
CA LEU A 14 -13.03 -1.13 30.67
C LEU A 14 -13.08 -1.61 29.21
N LEU A 15 -13.70 -0.81 28.35
CA LEU A 15 -13.49 -0.84 26.92
C LEU A 15 -12.05 -0.39 26.69
N ILE A 16 -11.10 -1.28 26.95
CA ILE A 16 -9.76 -1.18 26.39
C ILE A 16 -9.99 -1.41 24.91
N SER A 17 -10.27 -0.34 24.17
CA SER A 17 -10.07 -0.31 22.74
C SER A 17 -8.60 -0.60 22.54
N THR A 18 -8.28 -1.89 22.36
CA THR A 18 -6.93 -2.34 22.06
C THR A 18 -6.54 -1.64 20.78
N ILE A 19 -5.69 -0.62 20.88
CA ILE A 19 -5.07 -0.01 19.72
C ILE A 19 -4.28 -1.14 19.08
N GLN A 20 -4.78 -1.66 17.96
CA GLN A 20 -4.09 -2.69 17.21
C GLN A 20 -2.94 -1.99 16.49
N CYS A 21 -1.72 -2.33 16.87
CA CYS A 21 -0.53 -1.93 16.13
C CYS A 21 -0.38 -2.80 14.88
N LEU A 22 0.42 -2.35 13.91
CA LEU A 22 0.66 -3.13 12.71
C LEU A 22 1.41 -4.43 13.05
N ASP A 23 0.82 -5.55 12.66
CA ASP A 23 1.41 -6.87 12.76
C ASP A 23 1.77 -7.34 11.34
N LEU A 24 3.06 -7.22 10.98
CA LEU A 24 3.54 -7.66 9.66
C LEU A 24 3.40 -9.17 9.47
N GLU A 25 3.56 -9.98 10.51
CA GLU A 25 3.44 -11.43 10.38
C GLU A 25 2.00 -11.84 10.02
N ARG A 26 1.01 -11.13 10.55
CA ARG A 26 -0.41 -11.31 10.16
C ARG A 26 -0.75 -10.71 8.79
N ALA A 27 0.04 -9.77 8.30
CA ALA A 27 -0.15 -9.19 6.97
C ALA A 27 0.50 -10.03 5.85
N LYS A 28 1.52 -10.84 6.18
CA LYS A 28 2.15 -11.77 5.25
C LYS A 28 1.14 -12.80 4.76
N GLU A 29 1.12 -12.96 3.44
CA GLU A 29 0.14 -13.82 2.79
C GLU A 29 0.80 -15.03 2.13
N GLN A 30 1.80 -14.78 1.28
CA GLN A 30 2.46 -15.83 0.52
C GLN A 30 3.92 -15.47 0.17
N PRO A 31 4.80 -16.49 0.05
CA PRO A 31 6.16 -16.29 -0.44
C PRO A 31 6.18 -15.80 -1.89
N CYS A 32 7.33 -15.29 -2.32
CA CYS A 32 7.56 -14.95 -3.71
C CYS A 32 7.33 -16.16 -4.64
N PHE A 33 6.65 -15.89 -5.75
CA PHE A 33 6.41 -16.85 -6.82
C PHE A 33 6.81 -16.26 -8.17
N ASN A 34 6.92 -17.12 -9.17
CA ASN A 34 7.34 -16.72 -10.51
C ASN A 34 6.20 -15.99 -11.26
N ILE A 35 6.45 -14.75 -11.67
CA ILE A 35 5.53 -13.95 -12.47
C ILE A 35 5.64 -14.35 -13.94
N LYS A 36 4.63 -15.07 -14.43
CA LYS A 36 4.62 -15.62 -15.80
C LYS A 36 4.37 -14.57 -16.90
N ARG A 37 3.74 -13.45 -16.56
CA ARG A 37 3.31 -12.43 -17.52
C ARG A 37 3.51 -11.05 -16.95
N THR A 38 4.17 -10.21 -17.72
CA THR A 38 4.28 -8.77 -17.47
C THR A 38 3.71 -7.99 -18.65
N VAL A 39 3.32 -6.76 -18.39
CA VAL A 39 2.85 -5.80 -19.40
C VAL A 39 3.77 -4.58 -19.38
N PRO A 40 4.07 -3.97 -20.53
CA PRO A 40 4.87 -2.75 -20.57
C PRO A 40 4.06 -1.59 -19.99
N LEU A 41 4.71 -0.70 -19.26
CA LEU A 41 4.23 0.62 -18.88
C LEU A 41 5.13 1.64 -19.57
N ASN A 42 4.56 2.48 -20.44
CA ASN A 42 5.33 3.56 -21.04
C ASN A 42 5.57 4.65 -19.98
N THR A 43 6.82 4.81 -19.55
CA THR A 43 7.17 5.79 -18.51
C THR A 43 6.81 7.21 -18.92
N ASP A 44 6.87 7.53 -20.21
CA ASP A 44 6.58 8.87 -20.71
C ASP A 44 5.10 9.26 -20.54
N ASP A 45 4.20 8.27 -20.51
CA ASP A 45 2.76 8.49 -20.33
C ASP A 45 2.34 8.49 -18.86
N TRP A 46 3.12 7.87 -17.98
CA TRP A 46 2.74 7.60 -16.59
C TRP A 46 3.55 8.37 -15.54
N MET A 47 4.74 8.83 -15.90
CA MET A 47 5.71 9.42 -14.99
C MET A 47 6.01 10.92 -15.13
N PRO A 48 5.45 11.72 -16.07
CA PRO A 48 5.67 13.16 -16.02
C PRO A 48 4.83 13.78 -14.90
N ASP A 49 5.50 14.19 -13.81
CA ASP A 49 5.04 15.03 -12.67
C ASP A 49 3.66 14.73 -12.04
N THR A 50 3.01 13.63 -12.42
CA THR A 50 1.66 13.30 -12.03
C THR A 50 1.69 12.50 -10.73
N LYS A 51 0.99 12.99 -9.71
CA LYS A 51 0.83 12.29 -8.43
C LYS A 51 -0.05 11.07 -8.65
N GLN A 52 0.49 9.88 -8.41
CA GLN A 52 -0.27 8.64 -8.49
C GLN A 52 -0.78 8.25 -7.10
N CYS A 53 -2.07 7.98 -6.98
CA CYS A 53 -2.70 7.46 -5.77
C CYS A 53 -2.56 5.94 -5.76
N ILE A 54 -2.35 5.33 -4.59
CA ILE A 54 -2.16 3.89 -4.46
C ILE A 54 -3.41 3.24 -3.86
N HIS A 55 -4.24 2.60 -4.71
CA HIS A 55 -5.35 1.76 -4.26
C HIS A 55 -5.94 0.92 -5.42
N PRO A 56 -6.51 -0.27 -5.13
CA PRO A 56 -6.38 -1.06 -3.90
C PRO A 56 -4.99 -1.74 -3.81
N MET A 57 -4.67 -2.36 -2.67
CA MET A 57 -3.40 -3.07 -2.46
C MET A 57 -3.54 -4.24 -1.48
N SER A 58 -2.46 -5.00 -1.30
CA SER A 58 -2.37 -5.98 -0.23
C SER A 58 -2.13 -5.30 1.13
N ARG A 59 -2.59 -5.91 2.23
CA ARG A 59 -2.33 -5.41 3.59
C ARG A 59 -0.83 -5.32 3.88
N LEU A 60 -0.04 -6.28 3.39
CA LEU A 60 1.42 -6.27 3.55
C LEU A 60 2.04 -5.05 2.86
N ASP A 61 1.56 -4.71 1.67
CA ASP A 61 2.00 -3.53 0.91
C ASP A 61 1.82 -2.26 1.74
N LEU A 62 0.60 -2.08 2.25
CA LEU A 62 0.23 -0.92 3.05
C LEU A 62 1.08 -0.83 4.32
N TYR A 63 1.26 -1.94 5.04
CA TYR A 63 2.00 -1.93 6.30
C TYR A 63 3.49 -1.68 6.07
N ARG A 64 4.07 -2.22 5.00
CA ARG A 64 5.46 -1.94 4.62
C ARG A 64 5.64 -0.50 4.16
N ALA A 65 4.72 0.05 3.38
CA ALA A 65 4.75 1.44 2.97
C ALA A 65 4.61 2.38 4.18
N ALA A 66 3.75 2.06 5.15
CA ALA A 66 3.60 2.82 6.39
C ALA A 66 4.88 2.81 7.23
N ALA A 67 5.47 1.64 7.48
CA ALA A 67 6.73 1.51 8.20
C ALA A 67 7.86 2.28 7.52
N ASP A 68 7.94 2.22 6.18
CA ASP A 68 8.98 2.92 5.44
C ASP A 68 8.78 4.44 5.42
N LEU A 69 7.56 4.94 5.23
CA LEU A 69 7.29 6.39 5.24
C LEU A 69 7.43 7.00 6.64
N LEU A 70 6.98 6.29 7.68
CA LEU A 70 7.04 6.75 9.06
C LEU A 70 8.43 6.52 9.69
N GLN A 71 9.24 5.63 9.11
CA GLN A 71 10.54 5.21 9.66
C GLN A 71 10.42 4.75 11.12
N LYS A 72 9.37 3.96 11.40
CA LYS A 72 9.07 3.39 12.72
C LYS A 72 9.03 1.86 12.63
N ASP A 73 9.23 1.22 13.76
CA ASP A 73 8.90 -0.21 13.86
C ASP A 73 7.39 -0.39 13.62
N PRO A 74 6.94 -1.37 12.83
CA PRO A 74 5.53 -1.66 12.61
C PRO A 74 4.71 -1.77 13.91
N ALA A 75 5.28 -2.34 14.98
CA ALA A 75 4.62 -2.50 16.27
C ALA A 75 4.38 -1.16 17.01
N GLU A 76 4.98 -0.06 16.54
CA GLU A 76 4.78 1.30 17.06
C GLU A 76 3.78 2.12 16.22
N ILE A 77 3.27 1.56 15.12
CA ILE A 77 2.31 2.21 14.23
C ILE A 77 0.94 1.65 14.55
N SER A 78 0.00 2.53 14.92
CA SER A 78 -1.40 2.14 15.12
C SER A 78 -2.12 1.93 13.79
N GLU A 79 -3.05 0.98 13.70
CA GLU A 79 -3.88 0.82 12.50
C GLU A 79 -4.67 2.09 12.16
N SER A 80 -5.06 2.87 13.17
CA SER A 80 -5.72 4.17 12.97
C SER A 80 -4.84 5.24 12.30
N GLU A 81 -3.51 5.12 12.35
CA GLU A 81 -2.62 6.01 11.58
C GLU A 81 -2.76 5.76 10.07
N LEU A 82 -3.22 4.58 9.65
CA LEU A 82 -3.40 4.25 8.22
C LEU A 82 -4.58 4.99 7.58
N ASP A 83 -5.56 5.42 8.36
CA ASP A 83 -6.73 6.16 7.85
C ASP A 83 -6.34 7.47 7.16
N ASN A 84 -5.18 8.04 7.53
CA ASN A 84 -4.64 9.27 6.97
C ASN A 84 -3.38 9.04 6.13
N ALA A 85 -3.17 7.82 5.62
CA ALA A 85 -1.94 7.43 4.95
C ALA A 85 -1.67 8.27 3.69
N CYS A 86 -2.70 8.60 2.90
CA CYS A 86 -2.63 9.44 1.71
C CYS A 86 -1.38 9.17 0.84
N ILE A 87 -1.10 7.90 0.55
CA ILE A 87 0.16 7.50 -0.07
C ILE A 87 0.14 7.87 -1.55
N LEU A 88 1.12 8.64 -1.99
CA LEU A 88 1.28 9.12 -3.35
C LEU A 88 2.65 8.71 -3.89
N TYR A 89 2.70 8.33 -5.16
CA TYR A 89 3.95 8.09 -5.89
C TYR A 89 4.20 9.23 -6.88
N LYS A 90 5.44 9.71 -6.95
CA LYS A 90 5.88 10.80 -7.81
C LYS A 90 7.23 10.44 -8.43
N SER A 91 7.49 10.87 -9.66
CA SER A 91 8.83 10.87 -10.23
C SER A 91 9.35 12.29 -10.29
N LYS A 92 10.61 12.51 -9.92
CA LYS A 92 11.29 13.81 -9.96
C LYS A 92 12.74 13.60 -10.37
N ASN A 93 13.13 14.09 -11.55
CA ASN A 93 14.51 14.03 -12.05
C ASN A 93 15.12 12.62 -11.92
N GLU A 94 14.44 11.60 -12.45
CA GLU A 94 14.84 10.17 -12.39
C GLU A 94 14.85 9.55 -10.99
N THR A 95 14.59 10.32 -9.94
CA THR A 95 14.36 9.82 -8.58
C THR A 95 12.88 9.60 -8.35
N TYR A 96 12.53 8.49 -7.71
CA TYR A 96 11.13 8.21 -7.38
C TYR A 96 10.88 8.54 -5.92
N VAL A 97 9.77 9.22 -5.66
CA VAL A 97 9.41 9.71 -4.34
C VAL A 97 8.05 9.15 -3.97
N THR A 98 7.98 8.46 -2.84
CA THR A 98 6.70 8.18 -2.18
C THR A 98 6.46 9.23 -1.13
N GLU A 99 5.23 9.75 -1.05
CA GLU A 99 4.79 10.73 -0.06
C GLU A 99 3.54 10.21 0.67
N GLY A 100 3.38 10.50 1.96
CA GLY A 100 2.19 10.13 2.72
C GLY A 100 2.23 10.64 4.16
N PHE A 101 1.25 10.28 4.98
CA PHE A 101 1.22 10.54 6.43
C PHE A 101 1.54 12.00 6.80
N GLY A 102 0.86 12.96 6.16
CA GLY A 102 1.07 14.39 6.42
C GLY A 102 2.34 14.96 5.77
N GLY A 103 2.75 14.44 4.62
CA GLY A 103 3.87 14.98 3.83
C GLY A 103 5.23 14.35 4.14
N ARG A 104 5.27 13.21 4.83
CA ARG A 104 6.48 12.38 4.94
C ARG A 104 6.85 11.84 3.58
N THR A 105 8.14 11.82 3.27
CA THR A 105 8.63 11.37 1.97
C THR A 105 9.72 10.31 2.11
N ARG A 106 9.79 9.42 1.11
CA ARG A 106 10.86 8.46 0.91
C ARG A 106 11.30 8.48 -0.55
N GLU A 107 12.61 8.51 -0.77
CA GLU A 107 13.21 8.53 -2.09
C GLU A 107 13.79 7.16 -2.43
N TYR A 108 13.65 6.75 -3.68
CA TYR A 108 14.06 5.46 -4.16
C TYR A 108 14.82 5.57 -5.47
N THR A 109 15.82 4.72 -5.60
CA THR A 109 16.40 4.35 -6.89
C THR A 109 15.55 3.25 -7.49
N VAL A 110 15.21 3.41 -8.77
CA VAL A 110 14.49 2.40 -9.55
C VAL A 110 15.36 2.02 -10.73
N ASN A 111 15.70 0.73 -10.82
CA ASN A 111 16.51 0.21 -11.92
C ASN A 111 15.67 -0.76 -12.74
N SER A 112 15.41 -0.40 -14.00
CA SER A 112 14.76 -1.24 -15.00
C SER A 112 15.77 -1.60 -16.11
N LYS A 113 15.63 -2.78 -16.72
CA LYS A 113 16.47 -3.19 -17.86
C LYS A 113 16.14 -2.42 -19.14
N ASP A 114 14.92 -1.88 -19.22
CA ASP A 114 14.40 -1.11 -20.35
C ASP A 114 13.43 0.00 -19.87
N ASN A 115 12.99 0.85 -20.79
CA ASN A 115 12.07 1.95 -20.49
C ASN A 115 10.60 1.49 -20.34
N THR A 116 10.34 0.18 -20.25
CA THR A 116 8.97 -0.35 -20.23
C THR A 116 8.50 -0.77 -18.83
N MET A 117 9.36 -0.66 -17.80
CA MET A 117 9.00 -0.91 -16.40
C MET A 117 8.24 -2.23 -16.16
N ARG A 118 8.51 -3.24 -17.00
CA ARG A 118 7.91 -4.59 -16.89
C ARG A 118 8.36 -5.29 -15.63
N GLU A 119 9.66 -5.14 -15.35
CA GLU A 119 10.39 -5.69 -14.23
C GLU A 119 11.42 -4.63 -13.84
N TYR A 120 11.38 -4.18 -12.60
CA TYR A 120 12.34 -3.22 -12.07
C TYR A 120 12.62 -3.49 -10.61
N THR A 121 13.79 -3.07 -10.14
CA THR A 121 14.12 -3.13 -8.72
C THR A 121 13.90 -1.77 -8.09
N ILE A 122 13.38 -1.77 -6.87
CA ILE A 122 13.25 -0.57 -6.04
C ILE A 122 14.13 -0.72 -4.81
N ARG A 123 14.87 0.35 -4.49
CA ARG A 123 15.75 0.44 -3.32
C ARG A 123 15.66 1.83 -2.70
N PRO A 124 15.58 1.96 -1.38
CA PRO A 124 15.61 3.26 -0.72
C PRO A 124 16.95 3.94 -1.01
N LEU A 125 16.93 5.24 -1.30
CA LEU A 125 18.15 6.02 -1.53
C LEU A 125 18.98 6.17 -0.24
N LYS A 126 18.32 6.15 0.92
CA LYS A 126 18.94 6.30 2.24
C LYS A 126 18.29 5.39 3.28
N GLY A 127 19.14 4.67 4.01
CA GLY A 127 18.74 3.78 5.10
C GLY A 127 18.12 2.48 4.61
N GLU A 128 17.55 1.72 5.54
CA GLU A 128 16.75 0.54 5.23
C GLU A 128 15.29 0.95 4.96
N GLY A 129 14.54 0.12 4.23
CA GLY A 129 13.19 0.48 3.80
C GLY A 129 12.56 -0.51 2.84
N TYR A 130 11.52 -0.05 2.14
CA TYR A 130 10.80 -0.85 1.16
C TYR A 130 11.71 -1.16 -0.03
N SER A 131 11.99 -2.45 -0.24
CA SER A 131 12.87 -2.90 -1.30
C SER A 131 12.43 -4.26 -1.86
N GLY A 132 12.55 -4.40 -3.18
CA GLY A 132 12.25 -5.65 -3.87
C GLY A 132 12.36 -5.53 -5.39
N THR A 133 11.96 -6.61 -6.05
CA THR A 133 11.71 -6.62 -7.50
C THR A 133 10.22 -6.47 -7.74
N VAL A 134 9.85 -5.46 -8.53
CA VAL A 134 8.49 -5.11 -8.88
C VAL A 134 8.21 -5.49 -10.32
N TYR A 135 7.04 -6.05 -10.57
CA TYR A 135 6.57 -6.49 -11.87
C TYR A 135 5.27 -5.78 -12.20
N THR A 136 5.19 -5.14 -13.37
CA THR A 136 3.92 -4.60 -13.87
C THR A 136 3.18 -5.71 -14.60
N THR A 137 2.01 -6.12 -14.10
CA THR A 137 1.35 -7.36 -14.54
C THR A 137 -0.04 -7.14 -15.14
N PHE A 138 -0.68 -6.00 -14.85
CA PHE A 138 -1.98 -5.62 -15.42
C PHE A 138 -2.14 -4.09 -15.48
N THR A 139 -2.77 -3.56 -16.51
CA THR A 139 -3.04 -2.12 -16.67
C THR A 139 -4.14 -1.92 -17.71
N ASP A 140 -4.83 -0.78 -17.64
CA ASP A 140 -5.72 -0.30 -18.71
C ASP A 140 -5.06 0.77 -19.61
N TYR A 141 -3.77 1.06 -19.38
CA TYR A 141 -2.97 2.07 -20.07
C TYR A 141 -3.49 3.50 -19.96
N LYS A 142 -4.47 3.76 -19.09
CA LYS A 142 -5.13 5.06 -18.99
C LYS A 142 -5.33 5.55 -17.56
N THR A 143 -5.76 4.69 -16.65
CA THR A 143 -6.20 5.10 -15.32
C THR A 143 -5.48 4.40 -14.18
N PHE A 144 -5.07 3.14 -14.36
CA PHE A 144 -4.24 2.45 -13.37
C PHE A 144 -3.21 1.49 -13.97
N TYR A 145 -2.23 1.10 -13.15
CA TYR A 145 -1.45 -0.11 -13.35
C TYR A 145 -1.30 -0.88 -12.04
N PHE A 146 -1.28 -2.19 -12.17
CA PHE A 146 -1.15 -3.17 -11.11
C PHE A 146 0.27 -3.69 -11.08
N THR A 147 0.87 -3.65 -9.90
CA THR A 147 2.19 -4.21 -9.66
C THR A 147 2.12 -5.38 -8.69
N THR A 148 3.00 -6.33 -8.91
CA THR A 148 3.29 -7.42 -7.98
C THR A 148 4.75 -7.26 -7.56
N SER A 149 5.05 -7.30 -6.28
CA SER A 149 6.39 -7.05 -5.75
C SER A 149 6.89 -8.23 -4.94
N CYS A 150 8.00 -8.82 -5.35
CA CYS A 150 8.75 -9.75 -4.52
C CYS A 150 9.73 -8.95 -3.68
N LEU A 151 9.46 -8.86 -2.38
CA LEU A 151 10.27 -8.12 -1.43
C LEU A 151 11.55 -8.88 -1.09
N ASP A 152 12.57 -8.16 -0.63
CA ASP A 152 13.89 -8.76 -0.30
C ASP A 152 13.82 -9.79 0.86
N ASP A 153 12.75 -9.77 1.66
CA ASP A 153 12.46 -10.78 2.69
C ASP A 153 11.77 -12.06 2.14
N GLY A 154 11.60 -12.13 0.82
CA GLY A 154 11.00 -13.27 0.13
C GLY A 154 9.47 -13.31 0.20
N GLN A 155 8.81 -12.25 0.65
CA GLN A 155 7.34 -12.15 0.63
C GLN A 155 6.84 -11.49 -0.64
N MET A 156 5.70 -11.99 -1.14
CA MET A 156 5.01 -11.37 -2.27
C MET A 156 3.94 -10.40 -1.79
N THR A 157 3.89 -9.23 -2.40
CA THR A 157 2.84 -8.22 -2.20
C THR A 157 2.35 -7.71 -3.55
N TRP A 158 1.29 -6.90 -3.54
CA TRP A 158 0.77 -6.24 -4.73
C TRP A 158 0.17 -4.89 -4.35
N GLY A 159 0.15 -3.98 -5.32
CA GLY A 159 -0.47 -2.67 -5.21
C GLY A 159 -0.95 -2.18 -6.56
N VAL A 160 -1.78 -1.14 -6.54
CA VAL A 160 -2.23 -0.47 -7.74
C VAL A 160 -1.93 1.01 -7.62
N ALA A 161 -1.25 1.56 -8.62
CA ALA A 161 -1.09 2.99 -8.78
C ALA A 161 -2.13 3.51 -9.80
N SER A 162 -2.74 4.64 -9.49
CA SER A 162 -3.74 5.31 -10.33
C SER A 162 -3.44 6.79 -10.47
N ILE A 163 -3.72 7.36 -11.65
CA ILE A 163 -3.65 8.82 -11.87
C ILE A 163 -4.86 9.58 -11.30
N THR A 164 -5.85 8.86 -10.75
CA THR A 164 -7.04 9.44 -10.13
C THR A 164 -7.13 9.04 -8.65
N PRO A 165 -7.64 9.90 -7.75
CA PRO A 165 -7.83 9.56 -6.34
C PRO A 165 -8.86 8.45 -6.09
N THR A 166 -9.73 8.19 -7.06
CA THR A 166 -10.80 7.20 -6.95
C THR A 166 -10.95 6.46 -8.27
N LEU A 167 -11.15 5.15 -8.21
CA LEU A 167 -11.37 4.29 -9.36
C LEU A 167 -12.85 3.89 -9.45
N PRO A 168 -13.42 3.73 -10.66
CA PRO A 168 -14.77 3.18 -10.80
C PRO A 168 -14.88 1.80 -10.14
N ARG A 169 -16.02 1.51 -9.48
CA ARG A 169 -16.26 0.22 -8.81
C ARG A 169 -16.03 -0.99 -9.71
N LEU A 170 -16.35 -0.87 -11.00
CA LEU A 170 -16.10 -1.94 -11.97
C LEU A 170 -14.59 -2.20 -12.14
N THR A 171 -13.78 -1.14 -12.21
CA THR A 171 -12.32 -1.22 -12.27
C THR A 171 -11.74 -1.87 -11.03
N VAL A 172 -12.20 -1.48 -9.83
CA VAL A 172 -11.78 -2.10 -8.57
C VAL A 172 -12.09 -3.60 -8.54
N ARG A 173 -13.28 -4.01 -9.00
CA ARG A 173 -13.64 -5.44 -9.10
C ARG A 173 -12.74 -6.21 -10.08
N LEU A 174 -12.37 -5.61 -11.20
CA LEU A 174 -11.45 -6.21 -12.17
C LEU A 174 -10.05 -6.40 -11.58
N ILE A 175 -9.55 -5.39 -10.86
CA ILE A 175 -8.28 -5.44 -10.12
C ILE A 175 -8.29 -6.57 -9.08
N GLN A 176 -9.34 -6.64 -8.26
CA GLN A 176 -9.47 -7.68 -7.23
C GLN A 176 -9.57 -9.08 -7.85
N ALA A 177 -10.35 -9.24 -8.92
CA ALA A 177 -10.43 -10.50 -9.66
C ALA A 177 -9.06 -10.90 -10.25
N TYR A 178 -8.28 -9.92 -10.73
CA TYR A 178 -6.93 -10.16 -11.21
C TYR A 178 -5.99 -10.61 -10.08
N ALA A 179 -5.99 -9.94 -8.92
CA ALA A 179 -5.21 -10.36 -7.75
C ALA A 179 -5.56 -11.80 -7.31
N LEU A 180 -6.86 -12.13 -7.25
CA LEU A 180 -7.32 -13.49 -6.96
C LEU A 180 -6.80 -14.51 -7.99
N SER A 181 -6.76 -14.14 -9.28
CA SER A 181 -6.24 -15.01 -10.35
C SER A 181 -4.74 -15.31 -10.24
N LEU A 182 -3.98 -14.44 -9.56
CA LEU A 182 -2.57 -14.64 -9.25
C LEU A 182 -2.37 -15.52 -7.99
N GLY A 183 -3.46 -15.87 -7.28
CA GLY A 183 -3.42 -16.68 -6.07
C GLY A 183 -3.46 -15.88 -4.77
N PHE A 184 -3.59 -14.53 -4.84
CA PHE A 184 -3.83 -13.75 -3.64
C PHE A 184 -5.25 -13.99 -3.09
N LYS A 185 -5.51 -13.64 -1.83
CA LYS A 185 -6.73 -13.92 -1.09
C LYS A 185 -7.40 -12.64 -0.62
N SER A 186 -8.71 -12.58 -0.80
CA SER A 186 -9.50 -11.35 -0.57
C SER A 186 -9.45 -10.83 0.86
N GLU A 187 -9.23 -11.68 1.86
CA GLU A 187 -9.14 -11.26 3.27
C GLU A 187 -7.88 -10.44 3.59
N PHE A 188 -6.91 -10.37 2.68
CA PHE A 188 -5.72 -9.52 2.78
C PHE A 188 -5.83 -8.24 1.94
N PHE A 189 -6.94 -8.02 1.23
CA PHE A 189 -7.09 -6.84 0.39
C PHE A 189 -7.45 -5.63 1.25
N THR A 190 -6.82 -4.50 0.95
CA THR A 190 -7.10 -3.21 1.59
C THR A 190 -7.30 -2.12 0.55
N GLU A 191 -8.04 -1.09 0.93
CA GLU A 191 -8.32 0.09 0.11
C GLU A 191 -8.16 1.33 0.98
N LEU A 192 -7.32 2.26 0.52
CA LEU A 192 -7.16 3.56 1.15
C LEU A 192 -8.27 4.50 0.70
N ASN A 193 -8.82 5.28 1.63
CA ASN A 193 -9.76 6.33 1.31
C ASN A 193 -9.01 7.65 1.06
N TYR A 194 -9.06 8.13 -0.18
CA TYR A 194 -8.44 9.40 -0.57
C TYR A 194 -9.37 10.62 -0.48
N ASP A 195 -10.63 10.46 -0.09
CA ASP A 195 -11.60 11.57 0.05
C ASP A 195 -11.11 12.64 1.04
N GLN A 196 -10.33 12.23 2.04
CA GLN A 196 -9.75 13.12 3.06
C GLN A 196 -8.35 13.65 2.68
N CYS A 197 -7.77 13.15 1.59
CA CYS A 197 -6.46 13.57 1.15
C CYS A 197 -6.58 14.87 0.35
N ASN A 198 -5.90 15.92 0.81
CA ASN A 198 -5.84 17.20 0.09
C ASN A 198 -4.89 17.10 -1.11
N ILE A 199 -5.27 16.28 -2.10
CA ILE A 199 -4.52 16.10 -3.33
C ILE A 199 -4.84 17.31 -4.21
N GLN A 200 -3.97 18.32 -4.19
CA GLN A 200 -4.02 19.39 -5.18
C GLN A 200 -3.95 18.74 -6.57
N LYS A 201 -5.06 18.90 -7.31
CA LYS A 201 -5.15 18.62 -8.74
C LYS A 201 -4.34 19.71 -9.44
N ASP A 202 -3.03 19.52 -9.49
CA ASP A 202 -2.19 20.26 -10.41
C ASP A 202 -2.53 19.70 -11.80
N ILE A 203 -3.56 20.28 -12.44
CA ILE A 203 -3.94 20.07 -13.84
C ILE A 203 -3.23 21.13 -14.68
#